data_AF-A0A258BPA5-F1
#
_entry.id   AF-A0A258BPA5-F1
#
_cell.length_a   1.000
_cell.length_b   1.000
_cell.length_c   1.000
_cell.angle_alpha   90.00
_cell.angle_beta   90.00
_cell.angle_gamma   90.00
#
_symmetry.space_group_name_H-M   'P 1'
#
loop_
_entity.id
_entity.type
_entity.pdbx_description
1 polymer ?
#
loop_
_entity_poly.entity_id
_entity_poly.type
_entity_poly.pdbx_seq_one_letter_code
_entity_poly.pdbx_strand_id
1 'polypeptide(L)'
;MVEYLKTPPSRADLAATYARGGLSPREGLRANEDGARALKDASDDAILDAMAADPILIERPLVITEKGVRIGRPPERIREIL
;
A
#
# COMPACT_ATOMS: atom_id res chain seq x y z
N MET A 1 11.12 -6.72 6.68
CA MET A 1 9.94 -7.01 5.85
C MET A 1 8.76 -7.12 6.79
N VAL A 2 7.80 -6.19 6.75
CA VAL A 2 6.64 -6.20 7.65
C VAL A 2 5.58 -7.10 7.02
N GLU A 3 5.16 -8.15 7.74
CA GLU A 3 4.03 -8.98 7.34
C GLU A 3 2.73 -8.25 7.72
N TYR A 4 2.23 -7.37 6.84
CA TYR A 4 0.96 -6.66 7.04
C TYR A 4 -0.25 -7.58 7.23
N LEU A 5 -0.13 -8.87 6.90
CA LEU A 5 -1.14 -9.89 7.20
C LEU A 5 -1.14 -10.36 8.67
N LYS A 6 -0.01 -10.20 9.39
CA LYS A 6 0.09 -10.53 10.82
C LYS A 6 -0.12 -9.30 11.70
N THR A 7 0.32 -8.13 11.21
CA THR A 7 0.10 -6.86 11.88
C THR A 7 -0.50 -5.87 10.88
N PRO A 8 -1.84 -5.84 10.74
CA PRO A 8 -2.50 -4.92 9.85
C PRO A 8 -2.13 -3.48 10.24
N PRO A 9 -1.64 -2.67 9.29
CA PRO A 9 -1.34 -1.26 9.55
C PRO A 9 -2.65 -0.50 9.72
N SER A 10 -2.68 0.50 10.60
CA SER A 10 -3.85 1.36 10.71
C SER A 10 -4.01 2.23 9.46
N ARG A 11 -5.21 2.77 9.23
CA ARG A 11 -5.45 3.77 8.17
C ARG A 11 -4.45 4.93 8.23
N ALA A 12 -4.16 5.41 9.43
CA ALA A 12 -3.22 6.52 9.64
C ALA A 12 -1.78 6.12 9.27
N ASP A 13 -1.36 4.91 9.64
CA ASP A 13 -0.04 4.39 9.30
C ASP A 13 0.11 4.17 7.79
N LEU A 14 -0.94 3.66 7.13
CA LEU A 14 -0.98 3.52 5.67
C LEU A 14 -0.87 4.88 4.98
N ALA A 15 -1.66 5.85 5.40
CA ALA A 15 -1.61 7.21 4.86
C ALA A 15 -0.22 7.83 5.02
N ALA A 16 0.38 7.72 6.21
CA ALA A 16 1.73 8.21 6.47
C ALA A 16 2.79 7.48 5.62
N THR A 17 2.65 6.17 5.48
CA THR A 17 3.53 5.31 4.68
C THR A 17 3.50 5.69 3.20
N TYR A 18 2.31 5.83 2.62
CA TYR A 18 2.15 6.24 1.23
C TYR A 18 2.62 7.68 0.99
N ALA A 19 2.31 8.60 1.91
CA ALA A 19 2.79 9.98 1.87
C ALA A 19 4.33 10.05 1.88
N ARG A 20 5.00 9.25 2.72
CA ARG A 20 6.48 9.16 2.75
C ARG A 20 7.07 8.61 1.45
N GLY A 21 6.34 7.77 0.73
CA GLY A 21 6.74 7.24 -0.58
C GLY A 21 6.40 8.15 -1.76
N GLY A 22 5.63 9.21 -1.54
CA GLY A 22 5.00 9.98 -2.62
C GLY A 22 4.05 9.13 -3.47
N LEU A 23 3.45 8.10 -2.86
CA LEU A 23 2.55 7.15 -3.50
C LEU A 23 1.11 7.53 -3.17
N SER A 24 0.19 7.31 -4.11
CA SER A 24 -1.24 7.40 -3.80
C SER A 24 -1.74 6.07 -3.23
N PRO A 25 -2.75 6.04 -2.33
CA PRO A 25 -3.36 4.80 -1.87
C PRO A 25 -3.84 3.91 -3.02
N ARG A 26 -4.31 4.52 -4.11
CA ARG A 26 -4.69 3.82 -5.34
C ARG A 26 -3.53 3.06 -6.01
N GLU A 27 -2.29 3.56 -5.90
CA GLU A 27 -1.11 2.84 -6.41
C GLU A 27 -0.75 1.65 -5.52
N GLY A 28 -0.99 1.79 -4.21
CA GLY A 28 -0.85 0.71 -3.24
C GLY A 28 -1.96 -0.34 -3.29
N LEU A 29 -3.01 -0.12 -4.10
CA LEU A 29 -4.14 -1.03 -4.20
C LEU A 29 -3.80 -2.21 -5.11
N ARG A 30 -4.02 -3.42 -4.60
CA ARG A 30 -3.79 -4.66 -5.31
C ARG A 30 -4.89 -4.89 -6.34
N ALA A 31 -4.73 -4.32 -7.54
CA ALA A 31 -5.73 -4.32 -8.61
C ALA A 31 -6.23 -5.72 -9.05
N ASN A 32 -5.46 -6.76 -8.74
CA ASN A 32 -5.82 -8.15 -9.05
C ASN A 32 -6.73 -8.81 -8.00
N GLU A 33 -7.00 -8.18 -6.85
CA GLU A 33 -7.93 -8.69 -5.84
C GLU A 33 -9.37 -8.27 -6.17
N ASP A 34 -10.34 -9.15 -5.91
CA ASP A 34 -11.74 -8.88 -6.25
C ASP A 34 -12.29 -7.63 -5.54
N GLY A 35 -11.90 -7.41 -4.28
CA GLY A 35 -12.29 -6.22 -3.51
C GLY A 35 -11.72 -4.91 -4.09
N ALA A 36 -10.61 -4.96 -4.82
CA ALA A 36 -10.02 -3.77 -5.44
C ALA A 36 -10.87 -3.23 -6.60
N ARG A 37 -11.64 -4.09 -7.30
CA ARG A 37 -12.48 -3.65 -8.43
C ARG A 37 -13.54 -2.64 -8.00
N ALA A 38 -14.13 -2.83 -6.83
CA ALA A 38 -15.12 -1.91 -6.27
C ALA A 38 -14.52 -0.57 -5.82
N LEU A 39 -13.19 -0.53 -5.61
CA LEU A 39 -12.46 0.63 -5.10
C LEU A 39 -11.75 1.43 -6.20
N LYS A 40 -11.81 0.98 -7.46
CA LYS A 40 -11.13 1.63 -8.60
C LYS A 40 -11.52 3.10 -8.74
N ASP A 41 -12.82 3.38 -8.62
CA ASP A 41 -13.40 4.72 -8.74
C ASP A 41 -13.68 5.36 -7.37
N ALA A 42 -13.27 4.71 -6.27
CA ALA A 42 -13.42 5.23 -4.92
C ALA A 42 -12.38 6.32 -4.63
N SER A 43 -12.65 7.15 -3.62
CA SER A 43 -11.71 8.16 -3.13
C SER A 43 -10.53 7.52 -2.41
N ASP A 44 -9.42 8.24 -2.32
CA ASP A 44 -8.21 7.77 -1.65
C ASP A 44 -8.47 7.43 -0.17
N ASP A 45 -9.33 8.20 0.51
CA ASP A 45 -9.79 7.91 1.87
C ASP A 45 -10.56 6.58 1.97
N ALA A 46 -11.45 6.29 1.03
CA ALA A 46 -12.21 5.04 1.00
C ALA A 46 -11.31 3.84 0.70
N ILE A 47 -10.29 4.03 -0.14
CA ILE A 47 -9.26 3.01 -0.41
C ILE A 47 -8.47 2.70 0.86
N LEU A 48 -8.04 3.73 1.60
CA LEU A 48 -7.32 3.55 2.87
C LEU A 48 -8.16 2.84 3.93
N ASP A 49 -9.44 3.18 4.05
CA ASP A 49 -10.37 2.48 4.95
C ASP A 49 -10.51 1.01 4.58
N ALA A 50 -10.67 0.73 3.28
CA ALA A 50 -10.77 -0.64 2.80
C ALA A 50 -9.49 -1.44 3.03
N MET A 51 -8.31 -0.84 2.83
CA MET A 51 -7.01 -1.49 3.11
C MET A 51 -6.79 -1.75 4.60
N ALA A 52 -7.25 -0.85 5.47
CA ALA A 52 -7.16 -1.03 6.92
C ALA A 52 -8.13 -2.12 7.41
N ALA A 53 -9.31 -2.22 6.80
CA ALA A 53 -10.29 -3.27 7.07
C ALA A 53 -9.88 -4.63 6.49
N ASP A 54 -9.31 -4.63 5.28
CA ASP A 54 -8.85 -5.81 4.57
C ASP A 54 -7.43 -5.62 4.00
N PRO A 55 -6.39 -5.98 4.78
CA PRO A 55 -5.00 -5.86 4.37
C PRO A 55 -4.62 -6.65 3.13
N ILE A 56 -5.47 -7.59 2.65
CA ILE A 56 -5.23 -8.32 1.41
C ILE A 56 -5.20 -7.40 0.19
N LEU A 57 -5.89 -6.26 0.29
CA LEU A 57 -6.01 -5.23 -0.74
C LEU A 57 -4.72 -4.41 -0.91
N ILE A 58 -3.74 -4.56 -0.02
CA ILE A 58 -2.46 -3.87 -0.08
C ILE A 58 -1.53 -4.62 -1.06
N GLU A 59 -0.96 -3.91 -2.04
CA GLU A 59 -0.03 -4.45 -3.03
C GLU A 59 1.30 -4.88 -2.39
N ARG A 60 1.85 -6.00 -2.87
CA ARG A 60 3.04 -6.64 -2.25
C ARG A 60 4.12 -6.98 -3.27
N PRO A 61 5.41 -6.86 -2.88
CA PRO A 61 5.90 -6.47 -1.55
C PRO A 61 5.97 -4.95 -1.37
N LEU A 62 5.41 -4.42 -0.28
CA LEU A 62 5.59 -3.02 0.11
C LEU A 62 6.86 -2.89 0.97
N VAL A 63 7.86 -2.17 0.47
CA VAL A 63 9.14 -1.97 1.14
C VAL A 63 9.18 -0.58 1.76
N ILE A 64 9.44 -0.54 3.07
CA ILE A 64 9.61 0.68 3.86
C ILE A 64 11.06 0.72 4.33
N THR A 65 11.76 1.81 4.05
CA THR A 65 13.10 2.10 4.58
C THR A 65 13.15 3.51 5.17
N GLU A 66 14.30 3.93 5.70
CA GLU A 66 14.50 5.33 6.12
C GLU A 66 14.46 6.29 4.92
N LYS A 67 14.92 5.83 3.74
CA LYS A 67 14.99 6.62 2.50
C LYS A 67 13.62 6.84 1.85
N GLY A 68 12.64 5.96 2.10
CA GLY A 68 11.30 6.11 1.56
C GLY A 68 10.48 4.82 1.54
N VAL A 69 9.39 4.85 0.79
CA VAL A 69 8.46 3.72 0.64
C VAL A 69 8.25 3.43 -0.85
N ARG A 70 8.36 2.15 -1.23
CA ARG A 70 8.17 1.69 -2.62
C ARG A 70 7.42 0.38 -2.69
N ILE A 71 6.61 0.24 -3.73
CA ILE A 71 5.99 -1.01 -4.14
C ILE A 71 7.01 -1.79 -4.95
N GLY A 72 7.23 -3.04 -4.55
CA GLY A 72 8.28 -3.89 -5.09
C GLY A 72 8.00 -4.54 -6.44
N ARG A 73 7.06 -3.99 -7.20
CA ARG A 73 6.79 -4.37 -8.58
C ARG A 73 6.78 -3.12 -9.47
N PRO A 74 7.75 -2.96 -10.38
CA PRO A 74 8.88 -3.87 -10.62
C PRO A 74 9.92 -3.83 -9.47
N PRO A 75 10.67 -4.92 -9.24
CA PRO A 75 11.64 -5.02 -8.14
C PRO A 75 12.76 -3.98 -8.22
N GLU A 76 12.97 -3.41 -9.41
CA GLU A 76 13.93 -2.33 -9.66
C GLU A 76 13.62 -1.07 -8.85
N ARG A 77 12.33 -0.78 -8.59
CA ARG A 77 11.89 0.36 -7.77
C ARG A 77 12.36 0.26 -6.31
N ILE A 78 12.54 -0.95 -5.79
CA ILE A 78 13.06 -1.15 -4.43
C ILE A 78 14.49 -0.62 -4.33
N ARG A 79 15.29 -0.73 -5.40
CA ARG A 79 16.69 -0.28 -5.39
C ARG A 79 16.82 1.23 -5.19
N GLU A 80 15.79 2.02 -5.50
CA GLU A 80 15.77 3.46 -5.24
C GLU A 80 15.78 3.80 -3.73
N ILE A 81 15.34 2.87 -2.88
CA ILE A 81 15.15 3.11 -1.43
C ILE A 81 16.02 2.21 -0.54
N LEU A 82 16.93 1.40 -1.11
CA LEU A 82 17.96 0.67 -0.35
C LEU A 82 19.14 1.58 -0.02
#